data_AF-A0A7S3J6A2-F1
#
_entry.id   AF-A0A7S3J6A2-F1
#
_cell.length_a   1.000
_cell.length_b   1.000
_cell.length_c   1.000
_cell.angle_alpha   90.00
_cell.angle_beta   90.00
_cell.angle_gamma   90.00
#
_symmetry.space_group_name_H-M   'P 1'
#
loop_
_entity.id
_entity.type
_entity.pdbx_description
1 polymer ?
#
loop_
_entity_poly.entity_id
_entity_poly.type
_entity_poly.pdbx_seq_one_letter_code
_entity_poly.pdbx_strand_id
1 'polypeptide(L)'
;MEVAITCSSTVTRRSTSTFSRRVIRRNRKSEHEAMSKMEEDKHEEAHEEEFHLSEIHKKVKDYIKELIPTVLLLQEFNGNFIFQIPIEGFDAERLLSGMDENKKRLKISDWGISQCSLEDVFTRICTSKEE
;
A
#
# COMPACT_ATOMS: atom_id res chain seq x y z
N MET A 1 15.46 -10.22 -12.45
CA MET A 1 15.13 -8.78 -12.27
C MET A 1 14.01 -8.68 -11.27
N GLU A 2 13.81 -7.50 -10.70
CA GLU A 2 12.75 -7.24 -9.73
C GLU A 2 11.89 -6.05 -10.12
N VAL A 3 10.62 -6.12 -9.76
CA VAL A 3 9.69 -4.99 -9.78
C VAL A 3 9.23 -4.71 -8.37
N ALA A 4 9.50 -3.49 -7.92
CA ALA A 4 9.02 -2.94 -6.67
C ALA A 4 7.80 -2.05 -6.93
N ILE A 5 6.75 -2.21 -6.13
CA ILE A 5 5.50 -1.45 -6.25
C ILE A 5 5.09 -0.98 -4.86
N THR A 6 4.76 0.30 -4.75
CA THR A 6 4.27 0.94 -3.53
C THR A 6 2.87 1.50 -3.78
N CYS A 7 1.89 1.06 -2.99
CA CYS A 7 0.51 1.57 -3.05
C CYS A 7 0.32 2.77 -2.11
N SER A 8 -0.44 3.77 -2.56
CA SER A 8 -0.84 4.90 -1.72
C SER A 8 -2.00 4.50 -0.83
N SER A 9 -1.81 4.57 0.48
CA SER A 9 -2.87 4.48 1.49
C SER A 9 -3.68 5.78 1.63
N THR A 10 -3.58 6.73 0.69
CA THR A 10 -4.16 8.07 0.84
C THR A 10 -5.70 8.04 0.86
N VAL A 11 -6.25 7.98 2.07
CA VAL A 11 -7.47 8.71 2.42
C VAL A 11 -7.14 10.19 2.23
N THR A 12 -7.66 10.78 1.15
CA THR A 12 -7.46 12.20 0.87
C THR A 12 -8.27 13.01 1.88
N ARG A 13 -7.68 13.35 3.04
CA ARG A 13 -8.27 14.34 3.94
C ARG A 13 -8.23 15.72 3.26
N ARG A 14 -9.34 16.13 2.63
CA ARG A 14 -9.59 17.55 2.38
C ARG A 14 -9.85 18.23 3.73
N SER A 15 -8.80 18.72 4.38
CA SER A 15 -8.95 19.68 5.47
C SER A 15 -9.29 21.05 4.90
N THR A 16 -10.58 21.39 4.82
CA THR A 16 -11.01 22.80 4.82
C THR A 16 -11.27 23.20 6.27
N SER A 17 -10.20 23.51 7.00
CA SER A 17 -10.29 24.03 8.36
C SER A 17 -10.39 25.55 8.32
N THR A 18 -11.60 26.10 8.20
CA THR A 18 -11.89 27.42 8.76
C THR A 18 -12.16 27.24 10.26
N PHE A 19 -11.08 27.13 11.03
CA PHE A 19 -11.16 27.02 12.49
C PHE A 19 -11.50 28.40 13.09
N SER A 20 -12.78 28.70 13.16
CA SER A 20 -13.29 29.87 13.86
C SER A 20 -13.20 29.62 15.37
N ARG A 21 -12.33 30.37 16.06
CA ARG A 21 -12.17 30.34 17.51
C ARG A 21 -13.51 30.65 18.21
N ARG A 22 -14.12 29.65 18.85
CA ARG A 22 -15.00 29.88 20.00
C ARG A 22 -14.45 29.16 21.22
N VAL A 23 -14.11 29.97 22.21
CA VAL A 23 -13.79 29.54 23.57
C VAL A 23 -15.06 28.93 24.18
N ILE A 24 -15.08 27.61 24.41
CA ILE A 24 -16.18 26.95 25.12
C ILE A 24 -15.71 26.63 26.54
N ARG A 25 -16.48 27.13 27.49
CA ARG A 25 -16.31 26.97 28.94
C ARG A 25 -16.34 25.49 29.33
N ARG A 26 -15.37 25.09 30.15
CA ARG A 26 -15.19 23.73 30.70
C ARG A 26 -16.40 23.30 31.53
N ASN A 27 -16.98 22.16 31.20
CA ASN A 27 -17.85 21.40 32.11
C ASN A 27 -17.39 19.94 32.12
N ARG A 28 -16.95 19.45 33.29
CA ARG A 28 -16.13 18.22 33.46
C ARG A 28 -16.89 16.90 33.24
N LYS A 29 -18.22 16.95 33.05
CA LYS A 29 -19.07 15.76 32.82
C LYS A 29 -19.20 15.37 31.34
N SER A 30 -19.04 16.30 30.41
CA SER A 30 -19.21 16.03 28.97
C SER A 30 -17.96 15.46 28.29
N GLU A 31 -16.81 15.43 28.96
CA GLU A 31 -15.54 14.95 28.40
C GLU A 31 -15.51 13.41 28.29
N HIS A 32 -16.05 12.70 29.28
CA HIS A 32 -16.02 11.23 29.30
C HIS A 32 -16.99 10.59 28.29
N GLU A 33 -18.14 11.24 28.04
CA GLU A 33 -19.13 10.80 27.03
C GLU A 33 -18.69 11.18 25.60
N ALA A 34 -17.96 12.29 25.44
CA ALA A 34 -17.35 12.65 24.16
C ALA A 34 -16.16 11.73 23.81
N MET A 35 -15.39 11.28 24.80
CA MET A 35 -14.29 10.32 24.59
C MET A 35 -14.77 8.94 24.14
N SER A 36 -15.84 8.40 24.74
CA SER A 36 -16.32 7.06 24.33
C SER A 36 -16.94 7.06 22.93
N LYS A 37 -17.64 8.14 22.53
CA LYS A 37 -18.15 8.30 21.16
C LYS A 37 -17.02 8.44 20.12
N MET A 38 -15.93 9.10 20.48
CA MET A 38 -14.74 9.19 19.60
C MET A 38 -13.95 7.88 19.51
N GLU A 39 -14.05 6.99 20.49
CA GLU A 39 -13.43 5.66 20.45
C GLU A 39 -14.25 4.66 19.63
N GLU A 40 -15.58 4.77 19.65
CA GLU A 40 -16.49 3.97 18.81
C GLU A 40 -16.39 4.34 17.32
N ASP A 41 -16.43 5.63 16.97
CA ASP A 41 -16.26 6.10 15.57
C ASP A 41 -14.88 5.70 14.98
N LYS A 42 -13.83 5.68 15.81
CA LYS A 42 -12.47 5.27 15.38
C LYS A 42 -12.37 3.79 15.03
N HIS A 43 -13.16 2.94 15.67
CA HIS A 43 -13.08 1.49 15.47
C HIS A 43 -13.78 1.08 14.17
N GLU A 44 -14.88 1.75 13.83
CA GLU A 44 -15.59 1.56 12.56
C GLU A 44 -14.80 2.14 11.37
N GLU A 45 -14.20 3.33 11.50
CA GLU A 45 -13.34 3.91 10.45
C GLU A 45 -12.11 3.04 10.14
N ALA A 46 -11.45 2.48 11.16
CA ALA A 46 -10.27 1.64 10.98
C ALA A 46 -10.58 0.32 10.24
N HIS A 47 -11.71 -0.31 10.55
CA HIS A 47 -12.12 -1.57 9.92
C HIS A 47 -12.51 -1.38 8.45
N GLU A 48 -13.17 -0.26 8.11
CA GLU A 48 -13.48 0.08 6.72
C GLU A 48 -12.23 0.43 5.90
N GLU A 49 -11.25 1.13 6.51
CA GLU A 49 -9.98 1.45 5.85
C GLU A 49 -9.13 0.20 5.57
N GLU A 50 -9.05 -0.73 6.53
CA GLU A 50 -8.29 -1.98 6.39
C GLU A 50 -8.88 -2.89 5.31
N PHE A 51 -10.21 -2.99 5.24
CA PHE A 51 -10.90 -3.72 4.19
C PHE A 51 -10.61 -3.14 2.80
N HIS A 52 -10.67 -1.81 2.65
CA HIS A 52 -10.42 -1.14 1.37
C HIS A 52 -8.97 -1.27 0.90
N LEU A 53 -8.00 -1.24 1.82
CA LEU A 53 -6.59 -1.48 1.53
C LEU A 53 -6.35 -2.90 1.00
N SER A 54 -6.96 -3.90 1.64
CA SER A 54 -6.83 -5.30 1.22
C SER A 54 -7.30 -5.53 -0.22
N GLU A 55 -8.39 -4.87 -0.63
CA GLU A 55 -8.95 -4.95 -1.98
C GLU A 55 -8.05 -4.28 -3.03
N ILE A 56 -7.42 -3.15 -2.68
CA ILE A 56 -6.44 -2.49 -3.56
C ILE A 56 -5.21 -3.39 -3.76
N HIS A 57 -4.69 -3.96 -2.67
CA HIS A 57 -3.53 -4.86 -2.72
C HIS A 57 -3.80 -6.06 -3.62
N LYS A 58 -5.00 -6.64 -3.51
CA LYS A 58 -5.42 -7.75 -4.36
C LYS A 58 -5.46 -7.35 -5.84
N LYS A 59 -6.10 -6.22 -6.18
CA LYS A 59 -6.18 -5.72 -7.56
C LYS A 59 -4.81 -5.50 -8.20
N VAL A 60 -3.86 -4.96 -7.44
CA VAL A 60 -2.49 -4.75 -7.92
C VAL A 60 -1.81 -6.10 -8.17
N LYS A 61 -1.89 -7.04 -7.23
CA LYS A 61 -1.33 -8.39 -7.37
C LYS A 61 -1.90 -9.14 -8.58
N ASP A 62 -3.21 -9.05 -8.79
CA ASP A 62 -3.88 -9.70 -9.91
C ASP A 62 -3.46 -9.07 -11.25
N TYR A 63 -3.39 -7.74 -11.32
CA TYR A 63 -2.94 -7.04 -12.52
C TYR A 63 -1.50 -7.40 -12.92
N ILE A 64 -0.59 -7.49 -11.95
CA ILE A 64 0.80 -7.88 -12.20
C ILE A 64 0.91 -9.32 -12.73
N LYS A 65 0.08 -10.23 -12.21
CA LYS A 65 0.01 -11.62 -12.72
C LYS A 65 -0.58 -11.68 -14.14
N GLU A 66 -1.52 -10.82 -14.49
CA GLU A 66 -2.03 -10.73 -15.87
C GLU A 66 -0.96 -10.20 -16.84
N LEU A 67 -0.17 -9.23 -16.40
CA LEU A 67 0.87 -8.60 -17.20
C LEU A 67 2.09 -9.51 -17.37
N ILE A 68 2.46 -10.23 -16.31
CA ILE A 68 3.59 -11.16 -16.25
C ILE A 68 3.15 -12.43 -15.53
N PRO A 69 2.64 -13.45 -16.25
CA PRO A 69 2.12 -14.67 -15.64
C PRO A 69 3.14 -15.48 -14.83
N THR A 70 4.43 -15.33 -15.14
CA THR A 70 5.55 -16.04 -14.51
C THR A 70 6.15 -15.27 -13.33
N VAL A 71 5.49 -14.21 -12.86
CA VAL A 71 5.95 -13.37 -11.76
C VAL A 71 5.85 -14.10 -10.41
N LEU A 72 6.85 -13.92 -9.56
CA LEU A 72 6.87 -14.50 -8.21
C LEU A 72 6.89 -13.38 -7.16
N LEU A 73 5.94 -13.40 -6.22
CA LEU A 73 5.93 -12.45 -5.10
C LEU A 73 7.00 -12.84 -4.09
N LEU A 74 8.00 -11.99 -3.91
CA LEU A 74 9.10 -12.20 -2.96
C LEU A 74 8.78 -11.60 -1.59
N GLN A 75 8.18 -10.41 -1.57
CA GLN A 75 7.91 -9.68 -0.34
C GLN A 75 6.62 -8.87 -0.45
N GLU A 76 5.84 -8.87 0.63
CA GLU A 76 4.67 -8.04 0.81
C GLU A 76 4.72 -7.42 2.20
N PHE A 77 4.75 -6.08 2.26
CA PHE A 77 4.78 -5.36 3.54
C PHE A 77 4.21 -3.95 3.41
N ASN A 78 3.15 -3.67 4.17
CA ASN A 78 2.54 -2.34 4.28
C ASN A 78 2.26 -1.66 2.92
N GLY A 79 1.63 -2.40 2.00
CA GLY A 79 1.34 -1.91 0.65
C GLY A 79 2.55 -1.80 -0.29
N ASN A 80 3.70 -2.35 0.11
CA ASN A 80 4.86 -2.53 -0.75
C ASN A 80 4.95 -3.99 -1.19
N PHE A 81 5.17 -4.20 -2.49
CA PHE A 81 5.30 -5.50 -3.10
C PHE A 81 6.61 -5.57 -3.87
N ILE A 82 7.35 -6.65 -3.70
CA ILE A 82 8.54 -6.95 -4.50
C ILE A 82 8.28 -8.24 -5.25
N PHE A 83 8.38 -8.15 -6.57
CA PHE A 83 8.14 -9.25 -7.49
C PHE A 83 9.42 -9.63 -8.22
N GLN A 84 9.74 -10.91 -8.26
CA GLN A 84 10.77 -11.46 -9.14
C GLN A 84 10.20 -11.69 -10.52
N ILE A 85 10.95 -11.26 -11.54
CA ILE A 85 10.60 -11.43 -12.94
C ILE A 85 11.72 -12.19 -13.66
N PRO A 86 11.39 -13.26 -14.41
CA PRO A 86 12.36 -13.94 -15.27
C PRO A 86 12.79 -13.01 -16.41
N ILE A 87 14.07 -13.05 -16.76
CA ILE A 87 14.63 -12.20 -17.84
C ILE A 87 14.16 -12.69 -19.21
N GLU A 88 13.92 -13.99 -19.34
CA GLU A 88 13.48 -14.64 -20.56
C GLU A 88 12.03 -14.26 -20.89
N GLY A 89 11.82 -13.65 -22.06
CA GLY A 89 10.50 -13.22 -22.51
C GLY A 89 9.96 -11.98 -21.80
N PHE A 90 10.80 -11.26 -21.04
CA PHE A 90 10.40 -10.02 -20.39
C PHE A 90 10.34 -8.85 -21.37
N ASP A 91 9.14 -8.26 -21.50
CA ASP A 91 8.90 -7.06 -22.28
C ASP A 91 8.81 -5.84 -21.35
N ALA A 92 9.92 -5.11 -21.26
CA ALA A 92 10.01 -3.94 -20.40
C ALA A 92 9.10 -2.79 -20.88
N GLU A 93 8.92 -2.62 -22.20
CA GLU A 93 8.10 -1.54 -22.76
C GLU A 93 6.62 -1.74 -22.44
N ARG A 94 6.15 -3.00 -22.59
CA ARG A 94 4.80 -3.38 -22.19
C ARG A 94 4.58 -3.21 -20.69
N LEU A 95 5.56 -3.56 -19.86
CA LEU A 95 5.46 -3.34 -18.41
C LEU A 95 5.40 -1.85 -18.08
N LEU A 96 6.33 -1.05 -18.60
CA LEU A 96 6.40 0.40 -18.38
C LEU A 96 5.09 1.09 -18.75
N SER A 97 4.61 0.86 -19.97
CA SER A 97 3.38 1.45 -20.47
C SER A 97 2.18 0.98 -19.65
N GLY A 98 2.06 -0.33 -19.41
CA GLY A 98 0.96 -0.91 -18.62
C GLY A 98 0.90 -0.33 -17.21
N MET A 99 2.04 -0.23 -16.52
CA MET A 99 2.11 0.31 -15.17
C MET A 99 1.79 1.80 -15.12
N ASP A 100 2.32 2.61 -16.03
CA ASP A 100 2.09 4.06 -16.03
C ASP A 100 0.64 4.42 -16.39
N GLU A 101 0.04 3.72 -17.34
CA GLU A 101 -1.37 3.89 -17.70
C GLU A 101 -2.30 3.52 -16.54
N ASN A 102 -1.93 2.50 -15.76
CA ASN A 102 -2.77 1.96 -14.70
C ASN A 102 -2.42 2.47 -13.30
N LYS A 103 -1.35 3.26 -13.14
CA LYS A 103 -0.87 3.81 -11.87
C LYS A 103 -1.98 4.48 -11.06
N LYS A 104 -2.72 5.39 -11.71
CA LYS A 104 -3.86 6.11 -11.08
C LYS A 104 -5.04 5.20 -10.78
N ARG A 105 -5.35 4.26 -11.69
CA ARG A 105 -6.47 3.33 -11.57
C ARG A 105 -6.28 2.35 -10.41
N LEU A 106 -5.05 1.90 -10.22
CA LEU A 106 -4.66 0.92 -9.20
C LEU A 106 -4.17 1.55 -7.90
N LYS A 107 -4.21 2.88 -7.77
CA LYS A 107 -3.73 3.64 -6.60
C LYS A 107 -2.28 3.29 -6.21
N ILE A 108 -1.44 3.11 -7.22
CA ILE A 108 0.00 2.92 -7.05
C ILE A 108 0.64 4.30 -6.84
N SER A 109 1.28 4.51 -5.68
CA SER A 109 2.08 5.70 -5.41
C SER A 109 3.28 5.74 -6.34
N ASP A 110 4.01 4.64 -6.36
CA ASP A 110 5.25 4.53 -7.10
C ASP A 110 5.60 3.09 -7.44
N TRP A 111 6.44 2.92 -8.46
CA TRP A 111 6.89 1.61 -8.89
C TRP A 111 8.23 1.74 -9.64
N GLY A 112 9.00 0.65 -9.69
CA GLY A 112 10.28 0.64 -10.39
C GLY A 112 10.80 -0.75 -10.68
N ILE A 113 11.77 -0.83 -11.59
CA ILE A 113 12.46 -2.06 -11.98
C ILE A 113 13.91 -1.97 -11.53
N SER A 114 14.42 -3.02 -10.90
CA SER A 114 15.82 -3.12 -10.49
C SER A 114 16.42 -4.48 -10.86
N GLN A 115 17.75 -4.52 -10.94
CA GLN A 115 18.48 -5.78 -10.93
C GLN A 115 18.73 -6.19 -9.48
N CYS A 116 18.61 -7.49 -9.20
CA CYS A 116 18.94 -8.07 -7.91
C CYS A 116 20.46 -8.13 -7.77
N SER A 117 21.02 -7.71 -6.63
CA SER A 117 22.43 -7.94 -6.32
C SER A 117 22.66 -9.34 -5.72
N LEU A 118 23.90 -9.82 -5.71
CA LEU A 118 24.22 -11.09 -5.04
C LEU A 118 24.01 -10.97 -3.53
N GLU A 119 24.24 -9.78 -2.98
CA GLU A 119 24.02 -9.41 -1.60
C GLU A 119 22.54 -9.54 -1.22
N ASP A 120 21.62 -9.09 -2.09
CA ASP A 120 20.17 -9.23 -1.89
C ASP A 120 19.75 -10.69 -1.87
N VAL A 121 20.28 -11.48 -2.81
CA VAL A 121 19.99 -12.93 -2.91
C VAL A 121 20.53 -13.66 -1.68
N PHE A 122 21.77 -13.36 -1.27
CA PHE A 122 22.38 -13.97 -0.09
C PHE A 122 21.60 -13.64 1.18
N THR A 123 21.29 -12.36 1.39
CA THR A 123 20.50 -11.91 2.54
C THR A 123 19.18 -12.66 2.63
N ARG A 124 18.43 -12.77 1.53
CA ARG A 124 17.16 -13.48 1.49
C ARG A 124 17.30 -14.94 1.88
N ILE A 125 18.28 -15.65 1.34
CA ILE A 125 18.53 -17.07 1.65
C ILE A 125 18.86 -17.24 3.14
N CYS A 126 19.62 -16.31 3.73
CA CYS A 126 19.94 -16.34 5.15
C CYS A 126 18.69 -16.08 6.02
N THR A 127 17.87 -15.10 5.67
CA THR A 127 16.63 -14.80 6.42
C THR A 127 15.58 -15.90 6.29
N SER A 128 15.53 -16.60 5.15
CA SER A 128 14.58 -17.71 4.94
C SER A 128 15.00 -19.01 5.62
N LYS A 129 16.18 -19.08 6.25
CA LYS A 129 16.70 -20.28 6.93
C LYS A 129 16.56 -20.23 8.46
N GLU A 130 15.94 -19.19 9.01
CA GLU A 130 15.68 -19.04 10.45
C GLU A 130 14.28 -19.52 10.89
N GLU A 131 13.56 -20.28 10.04
CA GLU A 131 12.33 -21.00 10.39
C GLU A 131 12.51 -22.53 10.41
#